data_AF-A0A517Y6K1-F1
#
_entry.id   AF-A0A517Y6K1-F1
#
_cell.length_a   1.000
_cell.length_b   1.000
_cell.length_c   1.000
_cell.angle_alpha   90.00
_cell.angle_beta   90.00
_cell.angle_gamma   90.00
#
_symmetry.space_group_name_H-M   'P 1'
#
loop_
_entity.id
_entity.type
_entity.pdbx_description
1 polymer ?
#
loop_
_entity_poly.entity_id
_entity_poly.type
_entity_poly.pdbx_seq_one_letter_code
_entity_poly.pdbx_strand_id
1 'polypeptide(L)'
;MTRQALQQVFDEQRLANGYELVDGVAMHAENGKRFQIPHPVLKKHIDIGQFVELRIDSPRFSVHEDAPEKCTCPTCNGEITKPILSHAHPATLLPLPTQNVPSRGWGEDFWVRIIEREEDYFKGIVDNPLYETRLHELNQGDEIVFHQDHILAVHGIHRQELITGMNAADLKELAQWLGSQPD
;
A
#
# COMPACT_ATOMS: atom_id res chain seq x y z
N MET A 1 22.82 -22.10 -2.80
CA MET A 1 22.57 -20.71 -2.37
C MET A 1 21.48 -20.79 -1.32
N THR A 2 21.76 -20.36 -0.10
CA THR A 2 20.80 -20.38 1.01
C THR A 2 19.74 -19.32 0.74
N ARG A 3 18.46 -19.70 0.62
CA ARG A 3 17.35 -18.74 0.52
C ARG A 3 17.29 -17.99 1.85
N GLN A 4 17.46 -16.67 1.81
CA GLN A 4 17.26 -15.81 2.97
C GLN A 4 15.75 -15.70 3.22
N ALA A 5 15.32 -15.81 4.49
CA ALA A 5 13.90 -15.69 4.85
C ALA A 5 13.41 -14.26 4.58
N LEU A 6 12.16 -14.10 4.13
CA LEU A 6 11.63 -12.77 3.77
C LEU A 6 11.65 -11.80 4.95
N GLN A 7 11.42 -12.27 6.17
CA GLN A 7 11.53 -11.45 7.37
C GLN A 7 12.92 -10.80 7.51
N GLN A 8 13.99 -11.54 7.27
CA GLN A 8 15.35 -10.99 7.40
C GLN A 8 15.61 -9.93 6.31
N VAL A 9 15.11 -10.15 5.10
CA VAL A 9 15.22 -9.15 4.03
C VAL A 9 14.43 -7.90 4.38
N PHE A 10 13.23 -8.04 4.93
CA PHE A 10 12.43 -6.92 5.42
C PHE A 10 13.17 -6.10 6.48
N ASP A 11 13.78 -6.76 7.47
CA ASP A 11 14.52 -6.12 8.56
C ASP A 11 15.77 -5.36 8.08
N GLU A 12 16.36 -5.78 6.96
CA GLU A 12 17.55 -5.18 6.34
C GLU A 12 17.22 -4.14 5.25
N GLN A 13 16.03 -4.19 4.65
CA GLN A 13 15.59 -3.29 3.59
C GLN A 13 15.52 -1.84 4.09
N ARG A 14 16.12 -0.91 3.32
CA ARG A 14 16.08 0.53 3.63
C ARG A 14 15.74 1.31 2.37
N LEU A 15 14.87 2.31 2.51
CA LEU A 15 14.63 3.31 1.48
C LEU A 15 15.44 4.57 1.78
N ALA A 16 15.75 5.34 0.74
CA ALA A 16 16.54 6.54 0.87
C ALA A 16 15.78 7.65 1.62
N ASN A 17 16.54 8.64 2.10
CA ASN A 17 16.02 9.87 2.73
C ASN A 17 15.02 9.66 3.87
N GLY A 18 15.07 8.52 4.57
CA GLY A 18 14.19 8.23 5.70
C GLY A 18 12.74 8.04 5.28
N TYR A 19 12.51 7.57 4.06
CA TYR A 19 11.24 6.97 3.68
C TYR A 19 11.13 5.57 4.31
N GLU A 20 9.93 5.21 4.72
CA GLU A 20 9.62 3.90 5.29
C GLU A 20 8.27 3.42 4.76
N LEU A 21 8.08 2.10 4.73
CA LEU A 21 6.75 1.54 4.49
C LEU A 21 5.85 1.90 5.66
N VAL A 22 4.65 2.39 5.34
CA VAL A 22 3.67 2.79 6.36
C VAL A 22 2.95 1.56 6.90
N ASP A 23 2.92 1.42 8.21
CA ASP A 23 2.10 0.43 8.91
C ASP A 23 0.62 0.83 8.80
N GLY A 24 -0.13 0.10 7.98
CA GLY A 24 -1.54 0.35 7.75
C GLY A 24 -2.41 0.05 8.97
N VAL A 25 -2.00 -0.89 9.83
CA VAL A 25 -2.72 -1.24 11.06
C VAL A 25 -2.58 -0.12 12.08
N ALA A 26 -1.35 0.39 12.27
CA ALA A 26 -1.10 1.54 13.13
C ALA A 26 -1.87 2.78 12.63
N MET A 27 -1.79 3.08 11.33
CA MET A 27 -2.51 4.20 10.72
C MET A 27 -4.02 4.07 10.85
N HIS A 28 -4.58 2.86 10.69
CA HIS A 28 -6.00 2.60 10.91
C HIS A 28 -6.39 2.80 12.37
N ALA A 29 -5.58 2.33 13.32
CA ALA A 29 -5.84 2.53 14.75
C ALA A 29 -5.88 4.02 15.13
N GLU A 30 -5.01 4.84 14.53
CA GLU A 30 -4.95 6.28 14.76
C GLU A 30 -6.08 7.07 14.08
N ASN A 31 -6.42 6.72 12.83
CA ASN A 31 -7.32 7.52 12.00
C ASN A 31 -8.74 6.93 11.87
N GLY A 32 -8.92 5.69 12.33
CA GLY A 32 -10.18 4.95 12.31
C GLY A 32 -10.81 4.92 10.92
N LYS A 33 -12.07 5.37 10.84
CA LYS A 33 -12.86 5.32 9.59
C LYS A 33 -12.27 6.13 8.43
N ARG A 34 -11.35 7.06 8.71
CA ARG A 34 -10.70 7.90 7.68
C ARG A 34 -9.56 7.19 6.95
N PHE A 35 -9.12 6.05 7.46
CA PHE A 35 -8.06 5.24 6.86
C PHE A 35 -8.46 3.77 6.93
N GLN A 36 -9.11 3.25 5.91
CA GLN A 36 -9.58 1.86 5.89
C GLN A 36 -8.49 0.94 5.33
N ILE A 37 -8.37 -0.25 5.92
CA ILE A 37 -7.48 -1.32 5.43
C ILE A 37 -8.28 -2.63 5.26
N PRO A 38 -7.78 -3.60 4.48
CA PRO A 38 -8.45 -4.89 4.33
C PRO A 38 -8.57 -5.59 5.68
N HIS A 39 -9.75 -6.14 5.96
CA HIS A 39 -9.96 -6.96 7.15
C HIS A 39 -8.95 -8.13 7.19
N PRO A 40 -8.45 -8.55 8.37
CA PRO A 40 -7.50 -9.65 8.47
C PRO A 40 -7.93 -10.93 7.74
N VAL A 41 -9.23 -11.25 7.75
CA VAL A 41 -9.76 -12.39 6.98
C VAL A 41 -9.46 -12.31 5.49
N LEU A 42 -9.45 -11.11 4.89
CA LEU A 42 -9.09 -10.93 3.49
C LEU A 42 -7.58 -11.10 3.30
N LYS A 43 -6.77 -10.56 4.22
CA LYS A 43 -5.30 -10.66 4.18
C LYS A 43 -4.80 -12.10 4.20
N LYS A 44 -5.48 -13.01 4.93
CA LYS A 44 -5.18 -14.45 4.96
C LYS A 44 -5.13 -15.07 3.56
N HIS A 45 -5.99 -14.61 2.65
CA HIS A 45 -6.20 -15.17 1.31
C HIS A 45 -5.44 -14.41 0.21
N ILE A 46 -4.59 -13.45 0.58
CA ILE A 46 -3.72 -12.76 -0.37
C ILE A 46 -2.62 -13.71 -0.86
N ASP A 47 -2.42 -13.81 -2.16
CA ASP A 47 -1.48 -14.79 -2.75
C ASP A 47 -0.68 -14.24 -3.93
N ILE A 48 0.27 -15.04 -4.40
CA ILE A 48 1.15 -14.77 -5.53
C ILE A 48 0.33 -14.39 -6.78
N GLY A 49 0.80 -13.36 -7.48
CA GLY A 49 0.17 -12.82 -8.67
C GLY A 49 -0.86 -11.72 -8.40
N GLN A 50 -1.28 -11.54 -7.14
CA GLN A 50 -2.24 -10.50 -6.78
C GLN A 50 -1.59 -9.13 -6.63
N PHE A 51 -2.37 -8.09 -6.92
CA PHE A 51 -1.99 -6.70 -6.71
C PHE A 51 -2.46 -6.18 -5.36
N VAL A 52 -1.53 -5.62 -4.59
CA VAL A 52 -1.78 -4.96 -3.31
C VAL A 52 -1.26 -3.54 -3.34
N GLU A 53 -1.94 -2.64 -2.62
CA GLU A 53 -1.51 -1.25 -2.45
C GLU A 53 -0.68 -1.12 -1.17
N LEU A 54 0.49 -0.48 -1.29
CA LEU A 54 1.36 -0.11 -0.19
C LEU A 54 1.51 1.42 -0.16
N ARG A 55 2.00 1.95 0.95
CA ARG A 55 2.42 3.35 1.08
C ARG A 55 3.84 3.45 1.58
N ILE A 56 4.59 4.38 0.99
CA ILE A 56 5.83 4.90 1.57
C ILE A 56 5.61 6.35 1.99
N ASP A 57 6.19 6.74 3.11
CA ASP A 57 6.15 8.13 3.57
C ASP A 57 7.45 8.45 4.33
N SER A 58 7.75 9.74 4.48
CA SER A 58 8.90 10.21 5.25
C SER A 58 8.50 11.34 6.19
N PRO A 59 8.87 11.27 7.48
CA PRO A 59 8.64 12.38 8.40
C PRO A 59 9.49 13.62 8.05
N ARG A 60 10.55 13.47 7.23
CA ARG A 60 11.52 14.53 6.92
C ARG A 60 10.96 15.65 6.05
N PHE A 61 9.97 15.35 5.22
CA PHE A 61 9.47 16.27 4.18
C PHE A 61 8.09 16.85 4.53
N SER A 62 7.83 17.04 5.83
CA SER A 62 6.63 17.70 6.33
C SER A 62 6.61 19.17 5.87
N VAL A 63 5.69 19.50 4.96
CA VAL A 63 5.25 20.85 4.54
C VAL A 63 6.34 21.89 4.25
N HIS A 64 6.49 22.27 2.98
CA HIS A 64 7.09 23.58 2.67
C HIS A 64 6.15 24.70 3.13
N GLU A 65 6.71 25.81 3.66
CA GLU A 65 5.95 26.97 4.18
C GLU A 65 4.94 27.56 3.18
N ASP A 66 5.17 27.36 1.86
CA ASP A 66 4.30 27.83 0.77
C ASP A 66 3.23 26.82 0.32
N ALA A 67 3.11 25.65 0.97
CA ALA A 67 2.07 24.69 0.62
C ALA A 67 0.68 25.26 1.01
N PRO A 68 -0.34 25.17 0.13
CA PRO A 68 -1.67 25.66 0.47
C PRO A 68 -2.19 25.03 1.77
N GLU A 69 -3.18 25.59 2.47
CA GLU A 69 -3.57 25.00 3.77
C GLU A 69 -4.52 23.79 3.64
N LYS A 70 -5.20 23.60 2.49
CA LYS A 70 -6.27 22.60 2.32
C LYS A 70 -6.29 21.89 0.97
N CYS A 71 -6.42 20.57 1.01
CA CYS A 71 -6.32 19.65 -0.13
C CYS A 71 -7.65 19.60 -0.88
N THR A 72 -7.61 19.88 -2.19
CA THR A 72 -8.82 19.96 -3.03
C THR A 72 -9.13 18.66 -3.78
N CYS A 73 -8.40 17.57 -3.52
CA CYS A 73 -8.67 16.29 -4.17
C CYS A 73 -9.84 15.57 -3.47
N PRO A 74 -10.69 14.83 -4.22
CA PRO A 74 -11.86 14.15 -3.66
C PRO A 74 -11.52 13.04 -2.65
N THR A 75 -10.25 12.63 -2.55
CA THR A 75 -9.79 11.56 -1.65
C THR A 75 -9.36 12.08 -0.26
N CYS A 76 -8.77 13.28 -0.18
CA CYS A 76 -8.14 13.79 1.05
C CYS A 76 -9.07 14.69 1.88
N ASN A 77 -9.68 15.71 1.24
CA ASN A 77 -10.37 16.86 1.83
C ASN A 77 -9.78 17.37 3.18
N GLY A 78 -8.47 17.23 3.38
CA GLY A 78 -7.74 17.47 4.64
C GLY A 78 -6.77 18.64 4.54
N GLU A 79 -6.06 18.95 5.62
CA GLU A 79 -4.99 19.96 5.60
C GLU A 79 -3.88 19.55 4.60
N ILE A 80 -3.42 20.46 3.72
CA ILE A 80 -2.37 20.19 2.69
C ILE A 80 -0.98 19.97 3.29
N THR A 81 -0.85 19.86 4.60
CA THR A 81 0.46 19.65 5.20
C THR A 81 1.15 18.39 4.65
N LYS A 82 0.39 17.39 4.16
CA LYS A 82 0.92 16.17 3.50
C LYS A 82 -0.02 15.60 2.42
N PRO A 83 -0.05 16.13 1.18
CA PRO A 83 -0.76 15.44 0.09
C PRO A 83 -0.08 14.09 -0.17
N ILE A 84 -0.89 13.09 -0.52
CA ILE A 84 -0.43 11.74 -0.84
C ILE A 84 -0.59 11.54 -2.34
N LEU A 85 0.49 11.13 -2.99
CA LEU A 85 0.49 10.73 -4.38
C LEU A 85 -0.06 9.32 -4.49
N SER A 86 -0.90 9.03 -5.48
CA SER A 86 -1.50 7.70 -5.61
C SER A 86 -1.80 7.32 -7.05
N HIS A 87 -2.02 6.03 -7.26
CA HIS A 87 -2.46 5.46 -8.52
C HIS A 87 -3.79 4.72 -8.36
N ALA A 88 -4.75 5.04 -9.22
CA ALA A 88 -6.06 4.37 -9.19
C ALA A 88 -5.95 2.86 -9.51
N HIS A 89 -4.97 2.48 -10.34
CA HIS A 89 -4.81 1.11 -10.83
C HIS A 89 -3.33 0.71 -10.98
N PRO A 90 -3.03 -0.59 -10.92
CA PRO A 90 -1.76 -1.13 -11.38
C PRO A 90 -1.50 -0.75 -12.85
N ALA A 91 -0.27 -0.35 -13.19
CA ALA A 91 0.14 0.02 -14.55
C ALA A 91 0.03 -1.16 -15.52
N THR A 92 0.15 -2.39 -15.02
CA THR A 92 -0.04 -3.61 -15.82
C THR A 92 -1.48 -3.75 -16.32
N LEU A 93 -2.47 -3.23 -15.59
CA LEU A 93 -3.88 -3.39 -15.95
C LEU A 93 -4.38 -2.29 -16.89
N LEU A 94 -3.92 -1.06 -16.69
CA LEU A 94 -4.36 0.09 -17.46
C LEU A 94 -3.20 1.06 -17.73
N PRO A 95 -3.15 1.68 -18.93
CA PRO A 95 -2.21 2.75 -19.19
C PRO A 95 -2.41 3.89 -18.19
N LEU A 96 -1.34 4.27 -17.51
CA LEU A 96 -1.36 5.40 -16.60
C LEU A 96 -1.15 6.70 -17.39
N PRO A 97 -1.85 7.78 -17.02
CA PRO A 97 -1.63 9.08 -17.65
C PRO A 97 -0.18 9.52 -17.43
N THR A 98 0.40 10.24 -18.40
CA THR A 98 1.68 10.89 -18.21
C THR A 98 1.51 11.97 -17.16
N GLN A 99 2.33 11.94 -16.10
CA GLN A 99 2.15 12.83 -14.98
C GLN A 99 3.42 13.65 -14.73
N ASN A 100 3.23 14.95 -14.54
CA ASN A 100 4.28 15.94 -14.32
C ASN A 100 3.97 16.67 -13.02
N VAL A 101 4.31 16.04 -11.89
CA VAL A 101 4.06 16.56 -10.55
C VAL A 101 5.38 17.08 -9.98
N PRO A 102 5.41 18.29 -9.39
CA PRO A 102 6.64 18.80 -8.77
C PRO A 102 7.02 17.94 -7.56
N SER A 103 8.30 17.60 -7.47
CA SER A 103 8.86 16.89 -6.30
C SER A 103 8.84 17.80 -5.07
N ARG A 104 8.22 17.30 -4.00
CA ARG A 104 7.96 18.00 -2.73
C ARG A 104 8.20 17.11 -1.52
N GLY A 105 8.61 15.86 -1.72
CA GLY A 105 8.83 14.89 -0.64
C GLY A 105 7.54 14.34 -0.06
N TRP A 106 6.52 14.19 -0.91
CA TRP A 106 5.23 13.65 -0.48
C TRP A 106 5.30 12.15 -0.24
N GLY A 107 4.38 11.65 0.59
CA GLY A 107 4.11 10.23 0.71
C GLY A 107 3.41 9.71 -0.56
N GLU A 108 3.56 8.42 -0.83
CA GLU A 108 3.13 7.82 -2.08
C GLU A 108 2.50 6.44 -1.88
N ASP A 109 1.29 6.27 -2.40
CA ASP A 109 0.54 5.03 -2.54
C ASP A 109 0.80 4.40 -3.90
N PHE A 110 1.11 3.10 -3.91
CA PHE A 110 1.45 2.40 -5.13
C PHE A 110 1.09 0.93 -5.08
N TRP A 111 0.84 0.37 -6.27
CA TRP A 111 0.52 -1.02 -6.48
C TRP A 111 1.78 -1.86 -6.61
N VAL A 112 1.74 -3.02 -5.98
CA VAL A 112 2.78 -4.05 -6.01
C VAL A 112 2.15 -5.37 -6.42
N ARG A 113 2.77 -6.08 -7.34
CA ARG A 113 2.39 -7.46 -7.71
C ARG A 113 3.17 -8.47 -6.88
N ILE A 114 2.48 -9.32 -6.13
CA ILE A 114 3.13 -10.31 -5.26
C ILE A 114 3.80 -11.40 -6.11
N ILE A 115 5.04 -11.73 -5.77
CA ILE A 115 5.83 -12.80 -6.43
C ILE A 115 6.28 -13.89 -5.45
N GLU A 116 6.28 -13.61 -4.15
CA GLU A 116 6.65 -14.57 -3.10
C GLU A 116 5.85 -14.26 -1.82
N ARG A 117 5.52 -15.32 -1.07
CA ARG A 117 4.90 -15.23 0.26
C ARG A 117 5.56 -16.22 1.20
N GLU A 118 5.88 -15.76 2.40
CA GLU A 118 6.38 -16.57 3.51
C GLU A 118 5.67 -16.10 4.79
N GLU A 119 4.75 -16.94 5.29
CA GLU A 119 3.88 -16.60 6.42
C GLU A 119 3.12 -15.28 6.18
N ASP A 120 3.47 -14.25 6.97
CA ASP A 120 2.90 -12.91 6.95
C ASP A 120 3.76 -11.89 6.17
N TYR A 121 4.88 -12.34 5.60
CA TYR A 121 5.77 -11.53 4.76
C TYR A 121 5.57 -11.84 3.29
N PHE A 122 5.67 -10.79 2.48
CA PHE A 122 5.48 -10.83 1.04
C PHE A 122 6.65 -10.16 0.36
N LYS A 123 7.02 -10.69 -0.80
CA LYS A 123 7.87 -10.03 -1.77
C LYS A 123 7.05 -9.72 -3.01
N GLY A 124 7.17 -8.51 -3.52
CA GLY A 124 6.48 -8.09 -4.72
C GLY A 124 7.32 -7.23 -5.63
N ILE A 125 6.81 -7.02 -6.83
CA ILE A 125 7.37 -6.11 -7.84
C ILE A 125 6.53 -4.84 -7.87
N VAL A 126 7.17 -3.69 -7.73
CA VAL A 126 6.51 -2.37 -7.86
C VAL A 126 5.94 -2.24 -9.26
N ASP A 127 4.63 -2.08 -9.36
CA ASP A 127 3.93 -2.10 -10.63
C ASP A 127 3.76 -0.70 -11.22
N ASN A 128 3.69 0.34 -10.39
CA ASN A 128 3.54 1.72 -10.84
C ASN A 128 4.88 2.46 -10.97
N PRO A 129 5.01 3.41 -11.92
CA PRO A 129 6.04 4.43 -11.86
C PRO A 129 5.79 5.35 -10.66
N LEU A 130 6.81 5.57 -9.82
CA LEU A 130 6.69 6.39 -8.62
C LEU A 130 7.15 7.83 -8.87
N TYR A 131 6.40 8.81 -8.38
CA TYR A 131 6.67 10.23 -8.64
C TYR A 131 7.92 10.72 -7.91
N GLU A 132 8.10 10.30 -6.66
CA GLU A 132 9.18 10.76 -5.79
C GLU A 132 10.39 9.81 -5.80
N THR A 133 10.51 8.97 -6.85
CA THR A 133 11.58 7.96 -7.02
C THR A 133 12.98 8.50 -6.69
N ARG A 134 13.27 9.77 -7.02
CA ARG A 134 14.58 10.38 -6.75
C ARG A 134 14.86 10.62 -5.26
N LEU A 135 13.83 10.61 -4.42
CA LEU A 135 13.94 10.82 -2.97
C LEU A 135 13.98 9.50 -2.20
N HIS A 136 13.24 8.47 -2.62
CA HIS A 136 13.19 7.19 -1.90
C HIS A 136 13.93 6.05 -2.60
N GLU A 137 14.39 6.26 -3.84
CA GLU A 137 15.16 5.31 -4.68
C GLU A 137 14.41 4.02 -5.06
N LEU A 138 13.09 3.99 -4.90
CA LEU A 138 12.23 2.89 -5.31
C LEU A 138 11.65 3.18 -6.70
N ASN A 139 11.85 2.29 -7.66
CA ASN A 139 11.42 2.42 -9.05
C ASN A 139 10.34 1.39 -9.41
N GLN A 140 9.63 1.64 -10.50
CA GLN A 140 8.84 0.61 -11.15
C GLN A 140 9.72 -0.57 -11.55
N GLY A 141 9.26 -1.79 -11.26
CA GLY A 141 9.99 -3.02 -11.54
C GLY A 141 10.93 -3.46 -10.41
N ASP A 142 11.17 -2.62 -9.40
CA ASP A 142 11.98 -2.99 -8.24
C ASP A 142 11.24 -4.01 -7.37
N GLU A 143 12.04 -4.85 -6.71
CA GLU A 143 11.55 -5.77 -5.69
C GLU A 143 11.41 -5.04 -4.35
N ILE A 144 10.32 -5.32 -3.65
CA ILE A 144 10.08 -4.81 -2.30
C ILE A 144 9.52 -5.91 -1.41
N VAL A 145 10.03 -5.98 -0.17
CA VAL A 145 9.54 -6.88 0.87
C VAL A 145 8.72 -6.09 1.88
N PHE A 146 7.61 -6.66 2.33
CA PHE A 146 6.68 -6.04 3.27
C PHE A 146 5.95 -7.09 4.12
N HIS A 147 5.61 -6.72 5.35
CA HIS A 147 4.70 -7.49 6.21
C HIS A 147 3.22 -7.20 5.85
N GLN A 148 2.31 -8.12 6.16
CA GLN A 148 0.86 -7.98 5.89
C GLN A 148 0.24 -6.69 6.44
N ASP A 149 0.80 -6.12 7.51
CA ASP A 149 0.30 -4.90 8.14
C ASP A 149 0.46 -3.66 7.25
N HIS A 150 1.41 -3.68 6.31
CA HIS A 150 1.64 -2.61 5.35
C HIS A 150 0.66 -2.65 4.17
N ILE A 151 -0.15 -3.71 4.04
CA ILE A 151 -1.14 -3.84 2.96
C ILE A 151 -2.32 -2.93 3.24
N LEU A 152 -2.50 -1.91 2.38
CA LEU A 152 -3.54 -0.89 2.48
C LEU A 152 -4.77 -1.20 1.63
N ALA A 153 -4.61 -1.95 0.54
CA ALA A 153 -5.71 -2.43 -0.28
C ALA A 153 -5.31 -3.70 -1.06
N VAL A 154 -6.31 -4.45 -1.50
CA VAL A 154 -6.15 -5.50 -2.52
C VAL A 154 -6.96 -5.08 -3.74
N HIS A 155 -6.37 -5.17 -4.93
CA HIS A 155 -7.02 -4.68 -6.14
C HIS A 155 -8.33 -5.46 -6.40
N GLY A 156 -9.36 -4.74 -6.86
CA GLY A 156 -10.71 -5.29 -7.01
C GLY A 156 -10.82 -6.47 -7.99
N ILE A 157 -9.86 -6.63 -8.91
CA ILE A 157 -9.80 -7.74 -9.85
C ILE A 157 -9.66 -9.11 -9.14
N HIS A 158 -9.08 -9.15 -7.95
CA HIS A 158 -8.83 -10.38 -7.20
C HIS A 158 -9.97 -10.76 -6.24
N ARG A 159 -11.04 -9.95 -6.14
CA ARG A 159 -12.12 -10.19 -5.17
C ARG A 159 -12.72 -11.60 -5.26
N GLN A 160 -12.94 -12.09 -6.48
CA GLN A 160 -13.49 -13.42 -6.68
C GLN A 160 -12.51 -14.51 -6.21
N GLU A 161 -11.22 -14.35 -6.53
CA GLU A 161 -10.17 -15.29 -6.12
C GLU A 161 -10.08 -15.37 -4.59
N LEU A 162 -10.06 -14.22 -3.91
CA LEU A 162 -10.03 -14.13 -2.44
C LEU A 162 -11.21 -14.89 -1.82
N ILE A 163 -12.43 -14.66 -2.31
CA ILE A 163 -13.63 -15.29 -1.75
C ILE A 163 -13.64 -16.80 -2.02
N THR A 164 -13.18 -17.22 -3.20
CA THR A 164 -13.17 -18.64 -3.59
C THR A 164 -12.13 -19.44 -2.79
N GLY A 165 -11.07 -18.79 -2.30
CA GLY A 165 -10.09 -19.41 -1.40
C GLY A 165 -10.57 -19.62 0.04
N MET A 166 -11.66 -18.96 0.46
CA MET A 166 -12.13 -19.00 1.83
C MET A 166 -12.79 -20.32 2.20
N ASN A 167 -12.45 -20.84 3.39
CA ASN A 167 -13.20 -21.92 4.01
C ASN A 167 -14.48 -21.39 4.69
N ALA A 168 -15.32 -22.29 5.22
CA ALA A 168 -16.58 -21.92 5.86
C ALA A 168 -16.42 -21.02 7.10
N ALA A 169 -15.31 -21.15 7.85
CA ALA A 169 -15.04 -20.30 9.01
C ALA A 169 -14.66 -18.88 8.56
N ASP A 170 -13.80 -18.76 7.55
CA ASP A 170 -13.40 -17.46 6.99
C ASP A 170 -14.60 -16.75 6.34
N LEU A 171 -15.46 -17.46 5.60
CA LEU A 171 -16.69 -16.88 5.04
C LEU A 171 -17.63 -16.37 6.12
N LYS A 172 -17.74 -17.09 7.25
CA LYS A 172 -18.53 -16.65 8.40
C LYS A 172 -17.93 -15.39 9.03
N GLU A 173 -16.62 -15.34 9.23
CA GLU A 173 -15.90 -14.17 9.74
C GLU A 173 -16.11 -12.96 8.81
N LEU A 174 -15.96 -13.15 7.49
CA LEU A 174 -16.21 -12.12 6.49
C LEU A 174 -17.65 -11.60 6.56
N ALA A 175 -18.65 -12.49 6.62
CA ALA A 175 -20.06 -12.10 6.67
C ALA A 175 -20.39 -11.34 7.96
N GLN A 176 -19.82 -11.75 9.10
CA GLN A 176 -19.98 -11.04 10.38
C GLN A 176 -19.37 -9.65 10.34
N TRP A 177 -18.19 -9.50 9.73
CA TRP A 177 -17.54 -8.21 9.57
C TRP A 177 -18.31 -7.29 8.61
N LEU A 178 -18.78 -7.80 7.47
CA LEU A 178 -19.61 -7.03 6.54
C LEU A 178 -20.90 -6.54 7.20
N GLY A 179 -21.54 -7.39 8.02
CA GLY A 179 -22.73 -7.02 8.78
C GLY A 179 -22.49 -6.03 9.94
N SER A 180 -21.23 -5.78 10.33
CA SER A 180 -20.88 -4.78 11.35
C SER A 180 -20.45 -3.44 10.76
N GLN A 181 -20.29 -3.36 9.43
CA GLN A 181 -20.02 -2.08 8.77
C GLN A 181 -21.30 -1.22 8.75
N PRO A 182 -21.19 0.07 9.07
CA PRO A 182 -22.30 1.01 8.90
C PRO A 182 -22.56 1.26 7.41
N ASP A 183 -23.83 1.48 7.06
CA ASP A 183 -24.27 1.88 5.71
C ASP A 183 -23.57 3.15 5.19
#